data_AF-A0AAP8PNZ5-F1
#
_entry.id   AF-A0AAP8PNZ5-F1
#
_cell.length_a   1.000
_cell.length_b   1.000
_cell.length_c   1.000
_cell.angle_alpha   90.00
_cell.angle_beta   90.00
_cell.angle_gamma   90.00
#
_symmetry.space_group_name_H-M   'P 1'
#
loop_
_entity.id
_entity.type
_entity.pdbx_description
1 polymer ?
#
loop_
_entity_poly.entity_id
_entity_poly.type
_entity_poly.pdbx_seq_one_letter_code
_entity_poly.pdbx_strand_id
1 'polypeptide(L)'
;MNYFALFGSIVFNVLLFSIVILVALSSILIMWSLVVIFTLSPFVYLVTVFLQIQPFELFELLLSLGFFAIGIILIPVCYKVSRALFKYFKIYLKYNHKAIFTDYKDAPR
;
A
#
# COMPACT_ATOMS: atom_id res chain seq x y z
N MET A 1 -14.36 23.62 -31.16
CA MET A 1 -13.87 22.94 -29.94
C MET A 1 -12.51 22.35 -30.26
N ASN A 2 -11.47 22.61 -29.46
CA ASN A 2 -10.12 22.09 -29.73
C ASN A 2 -10.01 20.65 -29.19
N TYR A 3 -10.29 19.66 -30.04
CA TYR A 3 -10.29 18.25 -29.67
C TYR A 3 -8.93 17.75 -29.15
N PHE A 4 -7.82 18.36 -29.59
CA PHE A 4 -6.49 18.02 -29.13
C PHE A 4 -6.26 18.46 -27.67
N ALA A 5 -6.76 19.66 -27.31
CA ALA A 5 -6.73 20.15 -25.94
C ALA A 5 -7.64 19.31 -25.01
N LEU A 6 -8.82 18.89 -25.50
CA LEU A 6 -9.72 18.01 -24.77
C LEU A 6 -9.08 16.64 -24.50
N PHE A 7 -8.49 16.03 -25.53
CA PHE A 7 -7.78 14.76 -25.40
C PHE A 7 -6.62 14.85 -24.40
N GLY A 8 -5.79 15.90 -24.54
CA GLY A 8 -4.68 16.15 -23.62
C GLY A 8 -5.11 16.28 -22.16
N SER A 9 -6.21 17.01 -21.90
CA SER A 9 -6.76 17.15 -20.55
C SER A 9 -7.26 15.82 -19.96
N ILE A 10 -7.93 14.98 -20.75
CA ILE A 10 -8.42 13.68 -20.29
C ILE A 10 -7.24 12.76 -19.95
N VAL A 11 -6.28 12.63 -20.87
CA VAL A 11 -5.10 11.76 -20.69
C VAL A 11 -4.29 12.21 -19.48
N PHE A 12 -4.04 13.51 -19.32
CA PHE A 12 -3.29 14.06 -18.19
C PHE A 12 -3.96 13.75 -16.85
N ASN A 13 -5.28 13.94 -16.75
CA ASN A 13 -6.03 13.65 -15.52
C ASN A 13 -6.04 12.16 -15.17
N VAL A 14 -6.19 11.28 -16.18
CA VAL A 14 -6.13 9.82 -15.96
C VAL A 14 -4.75 9.38 -15.50
N LEU A 15 -3.68 9.92 -16.10
CA LEU A 15 -2.30 9.62 -15.73
C LEU A 15 -2.00 10.08 -14.30
N LEU A 16 -2.35 11.33 -13.96
CA LEU A 16 -2.16 11.86 -12.61
C LEU A 16 -2.85 10.98 -11.56
N PHE A 17 -4.11 10.62 -11.80
CA PHE A 17 -4.86 9.77 -10.88
C PHE A 17 -4.25 8.37 -10.75
N SER A 18 -3.78 7.80 -11.86
CA SER A 18 -3.14 6.48 -11.88
C SER A 18 -1.85 6.45 -11.07
N ILE A 19 -1.03 7.51 -11.16
CA ILE A 19 0.22 7.62 -10.37
C ILE A 19 -0.10 7.61 -8.87
N VAL A 20 -1.11 8.38 -8.45
CA VAL A 20 -1.51 8.45 -7.04
C VAL A 20 -1.96 7.06 -6.53
N ILE A 21 -2.76 6.33 -7.31
CA ILE A 21 -3.18 4.97 -6.96
C ILE A 21 -1.96 4.05 -6.87
N LEU A 22 -1.07 4.09 -7.85
CA LEU A 22 0.09 3.21 -7.92
C LEU A 22 0.99 3.40 -6.70
N VAL A 23 1.30 4.65 -6.34
CA VAL A 23 2.09 5.01 -5.15
C VAL A 23 1.41 4.52 -3.88
N ALA A 24 0.10 4.68 -3.77
CA ALA A 24 -0.64 4.27 -2.58
C ALA A 24 -0.67 2.73 -2.43
N LEU A 25 -0.86 2.00 -3.54
CA LEU A 25 -0.83 0.53 -3.56
C LEU A 25 0.57 -0.02 -3.26
N SER A 26 1.61 0.54 -3.89
CA SER A 26 2.98 0.11 -3.66
C SER A 26 3.40 0.35 -2.21
N SER A 27 3.00 1.48 -1.61
CA SER A 27 3.25 1.78 -0.20
C SER A 27 2.61 0.75 0.73
N ILE A 28 1.35 0.36 0.47
CA ILE A 28 0.66 -0.69 1.23
C ILE A 28 1.38 -2.03 1.08
N LEU A 29 1.75 -2.40 -0.15
CA LEU A 29 2.46 -3.65 -0.41
C LEU A 29 3.78 -3.70 0.36
N ILE A 30 4.59 -2.65 0.31
CA ILE A 30 5.87 -2.58 1.03
C ILE A 30 5.65 -2.71 2.54
N MET A 31 4.66 -2.00 3.11
CA MET A 31 4.34 -2.10 4.53
C MET A 31 3.98 -3.53 4.94
N TRP A 32 3.14 -4.21 4.16
CA TRP A 32 2.75 -5.60 4.45
C TRP A 32 3.89 -6.59 4.22
N SER A 33 4.72 -6.39 3.19
CA SER A 33 5.91 -7.19 2.95
C SER A 33 6.88 -7.13 4.14
N LEU A 34 7.12 -5.93 4.70
CA LEU A 34 7.96 -5.78 5.90
C LEU A 34 7.39 -6.54 7.10
N VAL A 35 6.09 -6.44 7.34
CA VAL A 35 5.42 -7.20 8.41
C VAL A 35 5.62 -8.70 8.22
N VAL A 36 5.41 -9.21 7.00
CA VAL A 36 5.57 -10.64 6.71
C VAL A 36 7.02 -11.07 6.91
N ILE A 37 8.00 -10.35 6.36
CA ILE A 37 9.42 -10.69 6.48
C ILE A 37 9.84 -10.71 7.95
N PHE A 38 9.46 -9.70 8.72
CA PHE A 38 9.82 -9.62 10.15
C PHE A 38 9.13 -10.70 10.97
N THR A 39 7.86 -10.99 10.70
CA THR A 39 7.11 -12.05 11.39
C THR A 39 7.62 -13.44 11.02
N LEU A 40 8.14 -13.62 9.81
CA LEU A 40 8.72 -14.90 9.38
C LEU A 40 10.21 -15.04 9.72
N SER A 41 10.87 -13.97 10.16
CA SER A 41 12.31 -13.93 10.45
C SER A 41 12.83 -15.12 11.27
N PRO A 42 12.24 -15.51 12.43
CA PRO A 42 12.75 -16.62 13.21
C PRO A 42 12.56 -17.97 12.50
N PHE A 43 11.50 -18.12 11.71
CA PHE A 43 11.25 -19.34 10.93
C PHE A 43 12.27 -19.47 9.80
N VAL A 44 12.55 -18.38 9.09
CA VAL A 44 13.57 -18.34 8.04
C VAL A 44 14.93 -18.70 8.64
N TYR A 45 15.30 -18.11 9.76
CA TYR A 45 16.55 -18.43 10.47
C TYR A 45 16.64 -19.92 10.80
N LEU A 46 15.64 -20.50 11.46
CA LEU A 46 15.63 -21.91 11.82
C LEU A 46 15.71 -22.85 10.61
N VAL A 47 15.03 -22.52 9.51
CA VAL A 47 15.09 -23.29 8.25
C VAL A 47 16.49 -23.24 7.66
N THR A 48 17.14 -22.08 7.64
CA THR A 48 18.50 -21.94 7.08
C THR A 48 19.55 -22.69 7.90
N VAL A 49 19.41 -22.73 9.23
CA VAL A 49 20.26 -23.54 10.10
C VAL A 49 20.00 -25.03 9.90
N PHE A 50 18.73 -25.45 9.81
CA PHE A 50 18.36 -26.85 9.59
C PHE A 50 18.88 -27.41 8.26
N LEU A 51 18.83 -26.60 7.20
CA LEU A 51 19.35 -26.95 5.88
C LEU A 51 20.88 -26.85 5.77
N GLN A 52 21.57 -26.52 6.87
CA GLN A 52 23.02 -26.31 6.90
C GLN A 52 23.50 -25.23 5.90
N ILE A 53 22.62 -24.28 5.55
CA ILE A 53 22.97 -23.13 4.70
C ILE A 53 23.86 -22.17 5.49
N GLN A 54 23.61 -22.05 6.79
CA GLN A 54 24.42 -21.24 7.72
C GLN A 54 24.63 -21.96 9.05
N PRO A 55 25.74 -21.71 9.77
CA PRO A 55 25.96 -22.26 11.11
C PRO A 55 24.98 -21.64 12.12
N PHE A 56 24.75 -22.34 13.22
CA PHE A 56 23.94 -21.82 14.31
C PHE A 56 24.70 -20.73 15.08
N GLU A 57 24.11 -19.55 15.18
CA GLU A 57 24.61 -18.41 15.94
C GLU A 57 23.54 -17.85 16.89
N LEU A 58 23.86 -17.80 18.19
CA LEU A 58 22.90 -17.37 19.21
C LEU A 58 22.45 -15.91 19.01
N PHE A 59 23.37 -15.05 18.58
CA PHE A 59 23.09 -13.64 18.34
C PHE A 59 22.08 -13.45 17.19
N GLU A 60 22.21 -14.20 16.09
CA GLU A 60 21.28 -14.16 14.96
C GLU A 60 19.89 -14.66 15.35
N LEU A 61 19.82 -15.71 16.19
CA LEU A 61 18.56 -16.18 16.74
C LEU A 61 17.85 -15.09 17.54
N LEU A 62 18.56 -14.43 18.47
CA LEU A 62 17.99 -13.35 19.28
C LEU A 62 17.53 -12.16 18.43
N LEU A 63 18.30 -11.82 17.40
CA LEU A 63 17.95 -10.74 16.47
C LEU A 63 16.70 -11.09 15.64
N SER A 64 16.57 -12.34 15.20
CA SER A 64 15.38 -12.82 14.49
C SER A 64 14.11 -12.78 15.36
N LEU A 65 14.24 -13.12 16.65
CA LEU A 65 13.15 -12.97 17.64
C LEU A 65 12.82 -11.50 17.91
N GLY A 66 13.82 -10.62 17.90
CA GLY A 66 13.62 -9.18 17.95
C GLY A 66 12.79 -8.67 16.77
N PHE A 67 13.15 -9.06 15.55
CA PHE A 67 12.37 -8.73 14.36
C PHE A 67 10.95 -9.32 14.40
N PHE A 68 10.80 -10.54 14.91
CA PHE A 68 9.48 -11.15 15.11
C PHE A 68 8.57 -10.28 15.98
N ALA A 69 9.08 -9.82 17.13
CA ALA A 69 8.32 -8.95 18.02
C ALA A 69 7.92 -7.64 17.34
N ILE A 70 8.85 -7.02 16.60
CA ILE A 70 8.57 -5.81 15.81
C ILE A 70 7.51 -6.08 14.74
N GLY A 71 7.59 -7.22 14.04
CA GLY A 71 6.62 -7.65 13.04
C GLY A 71 5.21 -7.74 13.60
N ILE A 72 5.03 -8.39 14.76
CA ILE A 72 3.74 -8.48 15.46
C ILE A 72 3.20 -7.10 15.82
N ILE A 73 4.03 -6.22 16.37
CA ILE A 73 3.63 -4.85 16.75
C ILE A 73 3.22 -4.03 15.52
N LEU A 74 3.86 -4.27 14.37
CA LEU A 74 3.55 -3.57 13.12
C LEU A 74 2.21 -4.02 12.49
N ILE A 75 1.73 -5.24 12.74
CA ILE A 75 0.44 -5.73 12.21
C ILE A 75 -0.72 -4.74 12.45
N PRO A 76 -1.03 -4.31 13.70
CA PRO A 76 -2.12 -3.37 13.94
C PRO A 76 -1.87 -2.00 13.32
N VAL A 77 -0.60 -1.57 13.19
CA VAL A 77 -0.24 -0.31 12.54
C VAL A 77 -0.54 -0.38 11.05
N CYS A 78 -0.05 -1.41 10.35
CA CYS A 78 -0.33 -1.66 8.94
C CYS A 78 -1.83 -1.75 8.67
N TYR A 79 -2.57 -2.47 9.49
CA TYR A 79 -4.03 -2.57 9.35
C TYR A 79 -4.72 -1.20 9.46
N LYS A 80 -4.34 -0.37 10.45
CA LYS A 80 -4.89 0.99 10.60
C LYS A 80 -4.60 1.87 9.39
N VAL A 81 -3.37 1.83 8.87
CA VAL A 81 -2.96 2.61 7.70
C VAL A 81 -3.71 2.15 6.44
N SER A 82 -3.76 0.84 6.17
CA SER A 82 -4.50 0.30 5.02
C SER A 82 -5.99 0.68 5.07
N ARG A 83 -6.62 0.59 6.26
CA ARG A 83 -8.02 0.97 6.44
C ARG A 83 -8.24 2.47 6.25
N ALA A 84 -7.34 3.31 6.76
CA ALA A 84 -7.41 4.75 6.57
C ALA A 84 -7.31 5.12 5.09
N LEU A 85 -6.34 4.54 4.37
CA LEU A 85 -6.17 4.76 2.93
C LEU A 85 -7.42 4.37 2.14
N PHE A 86 -8.00 3.18 2.43
CA PHE A 86 -9.22 2.74 1.78
C PHE A 86 -10.42 3.67 2.06
N LYS A 87 -10.52 4.18 3.30
CA LYS A 87 -11.55 5.16 3.67
C LYS A 87 -11.39 6.46 2.85
N TYR A 88 -10.18 6.99 2.75
CA TYR A 88 -9.91 8.18 1.94
C TYR A 88 -10.19 7.95 0.46
N PHE A 89 -9.84 6.78 -0.07
CA PHE A 89 -10.13 6.42 -1.45
C PHE A 89 -11.65 6.39 -1.74
N LYS A 90 -12.44 5.79 -0.84
CA LYS A 90 -13.90 5.78 -0.94
C LYS A 90 -14.49 7.19 -0.89
N ILE A 91 -13.97 8.04 -0.02
CA ILE A 91 -14.38 9.45 0.09
C ILE A 91 -14.05 10.20 -1.20
N TYR A 92 -12.85 10.03 -1.74
CA TYR A 92 -12.41 10.63 -2.99
C TYR A 92 -13.31 10.23 -4.17
N LEU A 93 -13.60 8.94 -4.33
CA LEU A 93 -14.52 8.45 -5.37
C LEU A 93 -15.93 9.05 -5.22
N LYS A 94 -16.43 9.15 -3.98
CA LYS A 94 -17.74 9.77 -3.71
C LYS A 94 -17.74 11.26 -4.10
N TYR A 95 -16.67 12.00 -3.79
CA TYR A 95 -16.55 13.41 -4.17
C TYR A 95 -16.45 13.60 -5.68
N ASN A 96 -15.63 12.80 -6.37
CA ASN A 96 -15.53 12.88 -7.83
C ASN A 96 -16.84 12.53 -8.53
N HIS A 97 -17.53 11.48 -8.07
CA HIS A 97 -18.85 11.16 -8.60
C HIS A 97 -19.84 12.30 -8.34
N LYS A 98 -19.86 12.88 -7.13
CA LYS A 98 -20.74 14.01 -6.84
C LYS A 98 -20.42 15.22 -7.72
N ALA A 99 -19.16 15.57 -7.90
CA ALA A 99 -18.74 16.70 -8.74
C ALA A 99 -19.24 16.52 -10.19
N ILE A 100 -18.97 15.37 -10.80
CA ILE A 100 -19.33 15.11 -12.21
C ILE A 100 -20.85 15.06 -12.43
N PHE A 101 -21.59 14.39 -11.53
CA PHE A 101 -23.03 14.15 -11.74
C PHE A 101 -23.95 15.20 -11.11
N THR A 102 -23.47 15.98 -10.13
CA THR A 102 -24.27 17.07 -9.54
C THR A 102 -24.16 18.33 -10.39
N ASP A 103 -22.97 18.70 -10.89
CA ASP A 103 -22.82 19.83 -11.83
C ASP A 103 -23.60 19.60 -13.13
N TYR A 104 -23.75 18.35 -13.58
CA TYR A 104 -24.57 18.03 -14.76
C TYR A 104 -26.06 18.31 -14.55
N LYS A 105 -26.55 18.29 -13.30
CA LYS A 105 -27.97 18.45 -12.99
C LYS A 105 -28.43 19.92 -12.94
N ASP A 106 -27.49 20.83 -12.68
CA ASP A 106 -27.74 22.28 -12.52
C ASP A 106 -27.24 23.10 -13.73
N ALA A 107 -26.74 22.46 -14.79
CA ALA A 107 -26.35 23.12 -16.02
C ALA A 107 -27.59 23.65 -16.80
N PRO A 108 -27.64 24.94 -17.18
CA PRO A 108 -28.73 25.46 -18.00
C PRO A 108 -28.73 24.74 -19.35
N ARG A 109 -29.89 24.15 -19.70
CA ARG A 109 -30.11 23.50 -20.99
C ARG A 109 -30.11 24.49 -22.14
#